data_AF-A0A4P5Y7S2-F1
#
_entry.id   AF-A0A4P5Y7S2-F1
#
_cell.length_a   1.000
_cell.length_b   1.000
_cell.length_c   1.000
_cell.angle_alpha   90.00
_cell.angle_beta   90.00
_cell.angle_gamma   90.00
#
_symmetry.space_group_name_H-M   'P 1'
#
loop_
_entity.id
_entity.type
_entity.pdbx_description
1 polymer ?
#
loop_
_entity_poly.entity_id
_entity_poly.type
_entity_poly.pdbx_seq_one_letter_code
_entity_poly.pdbx_strand_id
1 'polypeptide(L)'
;MIILKCKCADWMIRDDYWRLIQGNDGLYLFVHCEKEIMEYNELIKLNEFENNEYRLLGWLYLQYLSNRINALRNEYMNRFVRGKTYDDIIIMINTNSILDQIKSAQQVDTPEPAIKGNSALPQSLPPAR
;
A
#
# COMPACT_ATOMS: atom_id res chain seq x y z
N MET A 1 33.28 1.91 23.61
CA MET A 1 32.05 2.31 22.88
C MET A 1 31.91 1.39 21.69
N ILE A 2 30.91 0.50 21.68
CA ILE A 2 30.65 -0.40 20.55
C ILE A 2 29.56 0.24 19.69
N ILE A 3 29.88 0.52 18.43
CA ILE A 3 28.89 0.97 17.44
C ILE A 3 28.39 -0.28 16.73
N LEU A 4 27.14 -0.67 17.01
CA LEU A 4 26.49 -1.76 16.29
C LEU A 4 26.08 -1.24 14.91
N LYS A 5 26.68 -1.80 13.84
CA LYS A 5 26.18 -1.62 12.47
C LYS A 5 24.98 -2.53 12.28
N CYS A 6 23.77 -1.99 12.45
CA CYS A 6 22.55 -2.67 11.98
C CYS A 6 22.36 -2.39 10.49
N LYS A 7 22.36 -3.43 9.67
CA LYS A 7 21.74 -3.36 8.35
C LYS A 7 20.24 -3.46 8.57
N CYS A 8 19.48 -2.46 8.11
CA CYS A 8 18.02 -2.57 8.12
C CYS A 8 17.62 -3.70 7.18
N ALA A 9 16.72 -4.56 7.62
CA ALA A 9 16.11 -5.55 6.74
C ALA A 9 15.08 -4.88 5.83
N ASP A 10 14.86 -5.42 4.64
CA ASP A 10 14.03 -4.78 3.61
C ASP A 10 12.59 -4.57 4.09
N TRP A 11 12.03 -5.54 4.82
CA TRP A 11 10.70 -5.44 5.45
C TRP A 11 10.56 -4.29 6.44
N MET A 12 11.66 -3.75 6.99
CA MET A 12 11.60 -2.63 7.94
C MET A 12 11.29 -1.29 7.26
N ILE A 13 11.62 -1.17 5.97
CA ILE A 13 11.63 0.11 5.25
C ILE A 13 10.67 0.12 4.06
N ARG A 14 10.31 -1.05 3.54
CA ARG A 14 9.38 -1.17 2.41
C ARG A 14 7.94 -1.21 2.89
N ASP A 15 7.09 -0.48 2.18
CA ASP A 15 5.66 -0.35 2.45
C ASP A 15 4.81 -1.40 1.72
N ASP A 16 5.40 -2.19 0.82
CA ASP A 16 4.74 -3.27 0.10
C ASP A 16 4.71 -4.61 0.87
N TYR A 17 5.30 -4.63 2.08
CA TYR A 17 5.31 -5.79 2.98
C TYR A 17 4.05 -5.92 3.82
N TRP A 18 3.08 -5.02 3.69
CA TRP A 18 1.80 -5.16 4.35
C TRP A 18 0.67 -4.54 3.53
N ARG A 19 -0.56 -5.01 3.78
CA ARG A 19 -1.79 -4.42 3.24
C ARG A 19 -2.86 -4.36 4.31
N LEU A 20 -3.47 -3.18 4.46
CA LEU A 20 -4.67 -3.02 5.28
C LEU A 20 -5.90 -3.36 4.46
N ILE A 21 -6.78 -4.17 5.03
CA ILE A 21 -7.91 -4.77 4.35
C ILE A 21 -9.17 -4.58 5.19
N GLN A 22 -10.20 -4.01 4.60
CA GLN A 22 -11.52 -3.92 5.24
C GLN A 22 -12.28 -5.22 5.02
N GLY A 23 -12.52 -5.96 6.10
CA GLY A 23 -13.44 -7.10 6.12
C GLY A 23 -14.82 -6.70 6.64
N ASN A 24 -15.74 -7.68 6.68
CA ASN A 24 -17.13 -7.46 7.10
C ASN A 24 -17.27 -7.11 8.59
N ASP A 25 -16.34 -7.59 9.41
CA ASP A 25 -16.38 -7.53 10.87
C ASP A 25 -15.21 -6.73 11.47
N GLY A 26 -14.37 -6.11 10.64
CA GLY A 26 -13.27 -5.26 11.09
C GLY A 26 -12.17 -5.05 10.07
N LEU A 27 -11.11 -4.37 10.51
CA LEU A 27 -9.89 -4.19 9.73
C LEU A 27 -8.94 -5.36 9.96
N TYR A 28 -8.32 -5.79 8.87
CA TYR A 28 -7.33 -6.85 8.83
C TYR A 28 -6.02 -6.31 8.29
N LEU A 29 -4.91 -6.78 8.88
CA LEU A 29 -3.58 -6.49 8.39
C LEU A 29 -2.99 -7.78 7.84
N PHE A 30 -2.76 -7.77 6.53
CA PHE A 30 -2.01 -8.79 5.82
C PHE A 30 -0.54 -8.39 5.82
N VAL A 31 0.35 -9.26 6.30
CA VAL A 31 1.77 -8.98 6.48
C VAL A 31 2.58 -10.05 5.76
N HIS A 32 3.48 -9.60 4.91
CA HIS A 32 4.53 -10.44 4.34
C HIS A 32 5.67 -10.54 5.36
N CYS A 33 5.90 -11.75 5.84
CA CYS A 33 6.89 -12.05 6.87
C CYS A 33 8.08 -12.78 6.25
N GLU A 34 9.26 -12.51 6.79
CA GLU A 34 10.53 -13.11 6.39
C GLU A 34 11.20 -13.70 7.63
N LYS A 35 11.55 -14.98 7.57
CA LYS A 35 12.38 -15.60 8.60
C LYS A 35 13.49 -16.44 7.96
N GLU A 36 14.72 -15.98 8.14
CA GLU A 36 15.94 -16.59 7.59
C GLU A 36 15.89 -16.74 6.06
N ILE A 37 15.29 -17.83 5.55
CA ILE A 37 15.22 -18.19 4.12
C ILE A 37 13.77 -18.47 3.71
N MET A 38 12.80 -18.29 4.59
CA MET A 38 11.38 -18.53 4.31
C MET A 38 10.57 -17.24 4.33
N GLU A 39 9.80 -17.06 3.27
CA GLU A 39 8.77 -16.04 3.15
C GLU A 39 7.40 -16.68 3.38
N TYR A 40 6.55 -16.01 4.16
CA TYR A 40 5.18 -16.45 4.39
C TYR A 40 4.30 -15.25 4.72
N ASN A 41 3.00 -15.39 4.51
CA ASN A 41 2.06 -14.32 4.75
C ASN A 41 1.21 -14.60 5.98
N GLU A 42 1.14 -13.63 6.88
CA GLU A 42 0.28 -13.67 8.05
C GLU A 42 -0.86 -12.68 7.93
N LEU A 43 -2.04 -13.09 8.39
CA LEU A 43 -3.21 -12.26 8.44
C LEU A 43 -3.67 -12.16 9.89
N ILE A 44 -3.82 -10.93 10.38
CA ILE A 44 -4.40 -10.66 11.68
C ILE A 44 -5.60 -9.74 11.55
N LYS A 45 -6.57 -9.89 12.45
CA LYS A 45 -7.60 -8.88 12.67
C LYS A 45 -7.09 -7.85 13.68
N LEU A 46 -7.21 -6.57 13.36
CA LEU A 46 -6.87 -5.50 14.28
C LEU A 46 -7.83 -5.51 15.47
N ASN A 47 -7.28 -5.47 16.68
CA ASN A 47 -8.08 -5.31 17.89
C ASN A 47 -8.46 -3.83 18.10
N GLU A 48 -9.25 -3.53 19.14
CA GLU A 48 -9.72 -2.16 19.39
C GLU A 48 -8.56 -1.17 19.59
N PHE A 49 -7.55 -1.54 20.36
CA PHE A 49 -6.38 -0.71 20.59
C PHE A 49 -5.63 -0.41 19.28
N GLU A 50 -5.35 -1.44 18.49
CA GLU A 50 -4.66 -1.31 17.20
C GLU A 50 -5.46 -0.48 16.19
N ASN A 51 -6.79 -0.61 16.19
CA ASN A 51 -7.65 0.24 15.36
C ASN A 51 -7.57 1.71 15.78
N ASN A 52 -7.53 1.98 17.08
CA ASN A 52 -7.41 3.35 17.59
C ASN A 52 -6.04 3.94 17.27
N GLU A 53 -4.96 3.19 17.50
CA GLU A 53 -3.60 3.62 17.14
C GLU A 53 -3.47 3.85 15.63
N TYR A 54 -4.04 2.97 14.80
CA TYR A 54 -4.10 3.18 13.36
C TYR A 54 -4.84 4.47 13.00
N ARG A 55 -5.97 4.79 13.65
CA ARG A 55 -6.68 6.05 13.39
C ARG A 55 -5.87 7.30 13.78
N LEU A 56 -5.00 7.19 14.77
CA LEU A 56 -4.17 8.30 15.24
C LEU A 56 -2.91 8.50 14.39
N LEU A 57 -2.25 7.40 14.01
CA LEU A 57 -0.91 7.41 13.41
C LEU A 57 -0.90 6.99 11.94
N GLY A 58 -1.99 6.41 11.44
CA GLY A 58 -2.16 5.97 10.07
C GLY A 58 -1.09 4.98 9.64
N TRP A 59 -0.45 5.29 8.52
CA TRP A 59 0.58 4.47 7.88
C TRP A 59 1.74 4.12 8.83
N LEU A 60 2.18 5.05 9.68
CA LEU A 60 3.32 4.84 10.58
C LEU A 60 3.07 3.68 11.55
N TYR A 61 1.85 3.59 12.07
CA TYR A 61 1.49 2.51 12.98
C TYR A 61 1.40 1.18 12.27
N LEU A 62 0.88 1.15 11.04
CA LEU A 62 0.81 -0.09 10.25
C LEU A 62 2.21 -0.61 9.92
N GLN A 63 3.14 0.27 9.54
CA GLN A 63 4.54 -0.11 9.34
C GLN A 63 5.19 -0.63 10.62
N TYR A 64 4.96 0.03 11.75
CA TYR A 64 5.45 -0.46 13.05
C TYR A 64 4.86 -1.83 13.39
N LEU A 65 3.55 -2.01 13.21
CA LEU A 65 2.84 -3.22 13.56
C LEU A 65 3.25 -4.39 12.66
N SER A 66 3.40 -4.17 11.34
CA SER A 66 3.89 -5.20 10.41
C SER A 66 5.31 -5.65 10.80
N ASN A 67 6.19 -4.70 11.07
CA ASN A 67 7.56 -4.96 11.52
C ASN A 67 7.58 -5.77 12.82
N ARG A 68 6.71 -5.41 13.76
CA ARG A 68 6.58 -6.12 15.05
C ARG A 68 6.05 -7.54 14.87
N ILE A 69 5.05 -7.74 14.02
CA ILE A 69 4.48 -9.07 13.72
C ILE A 69 5.54 -9.96 13.08
N ASN A 70 6.31 -9.43 12.13
CA ASN A 70 7.37 -10.18 11.48
C ASN A 70 8.46 -10.61 12.49
N ALA A 71 8.93 -9.65 13.30
CA ALA A 71 9.99 -9.91 14.30
C ALA A 71 9.53 -10.83 15.45
N LEU A 72 8.28 -10.66 15.93
CA LEU A 72 7.74 -11.31 17.12
C LEU A 72 6.60 -12.29 16.79
N ARG A 73 6.67 -12.94 15.62
CA ARG A 73 5.59 -13.80 15.11
C ARG A 73 4.97 -14.73 16.14
N ASN A 74 5.81 -15.35 16.97
CA ASN A 74 5.36 -16.31 17.99
C ASN A 74 4.37 -15.68 19.00
N GLU A 75 4.50 -14.39 19.31
CA GLU A 75 3.57 -13.66 20.19
C GLU A 75 2.20 -13.43 19.54
N TYR A 76 2.12 -13.50 18.21
CA TYR A 76 0.90 -13.26 17.44
C TYR A 76 0.22 -14.54 16.94
N MET A 77 0.82 -15.73 17.17
CA MET A 77 0.34 -16.98 16.57
C MET A 77 -1.12 -17.31 16.86
N ASN A 78 -1.60 -16.98 18.06
CA ASN A 78 -2.99 -17.19 18.48
C ASN A 78 -3.98 -16.20 17.84
N ARG A 79 -3.50 -15.12 17.22
CA ARG A 79 -4.32 -14.10 16.55
C ARG A 79 -4.38 -14.28 15.04
N PHE A 80 -3.63 -15.22 14.50
CA PHE A 80 -3.60 -15.46 13.08
C PHE A 80 -4.95 -15.99 12.60
N VAL A 81 -5.47 -15.31 11.60
CA VAL A 81 -6.69 -15.68 10.90
C VAL A 81 -6.33 -16.80 9.92
N ARG A 82 -7.16 -17.85 9.90
CA ARG A 82 -6.97 -19.06 9.10
C ARG A 82 -8.30 -19.51 8.49
N GLY A 83 -8.23 -20.40 7.51
CA GLY A 83 -9.39 -20.96 6.84
C GLY A 83 -10.11 -19.95 5.95
N LYS A 84 -11.42 -20.07 5.82
CA LYS A 84 -12.20 -19.36 4.81
C LYS A 84 -11.97 -17.85 4.76
N THR A 85 -11.93 -17.16 5.90
CA THR A 85 -11.69 -15.72 5.94
C THR A 85 -10.32 -15.34 5.38
N TYR A 86 -9.30 -16.18 5.60
CA TYR A 86 -7.98 -15.99 5.01
C TYR A 86 -8.06 -16.14 3.49
N ASP A 87 -8.68 -17.20 3.01
CA ASP A 87 -8.80 -17.49 1.57
C ASP A 87 -9.57 -16.39 0.83
N ASP A 88 -10.69 -15.93 1.41
CA ASP A 88 -11.50 -14.84 0.87
C ASP A 88 -10.68 -13.55 0.73
N ILE A 89 -9.85 -13.24 1.74
CA ILE A 89 -8.98 -12.07 1.74
C ILE A 89 -7.86 -12.20 0.70
N ILE A 90 -7.22 -13.37 0.57
CA ILE A 90 -6.21 -13.62 -0.47
C ILE A 90 -6.80 -13.41 -1.87
N ILE A 91 -8.00 -13.93 -2.12
CA ILE A 91 -8.70 -13.73 -3.40
C ILE A 91 -8.93 -12.24 -3.64
N MET A 92 -9.33 -11.48 -2.62
CA MET A 92 -9.55 -10.04 -2.73
C MET A 92 -8.26 -9.28 -3.08
N ILE A 93 -7.14 -9.61 -2.43
CA ILE A 93 -5.83 -9.02 -2.73
C ILE A 93 -5.43 -9.29 -4.19
N ASN A 94 -5.55 -10.53 -4.64
CA ASN A 94 -5.16 -10.92 -5.99
C ASN A 94 -6.04 -10.26 -7.05
N THR A 95 -7.35 -10.17 -6.79
CA THR A 95 -8.30 -9.52 -7.71
C THR A 95 -7.98 -8.03 -7.87
N ASN A 96 -7.68 -7.33 -6.77
CA ASN A 96 -7.31 -5.92 -6.82
C ASN A 96 -5.99 -5.70 -7.58
N SER A 97 -5.00 -6.58 -7.38
CA SER A 97 -3.74 -6.53 -8.13
C SER A 97 -3.96 -6.65 -9.65
N ILE A 98 -4.84 -7.56 -10.07
CA ILE A 98 -5.19 -7.74 -11.49
C ILE A 98 -5.90 -6.50 -12.04
N LEU A 99 -6.83 -5.91 -11.28
CA LEU A 99 -7.54 -4.69 -11.71
C LEU A 99 -6.60 -3.51 -11.88
N ASP A 100 -5.59 -3.36 -11.02
CA ASP A 100 -4.59 -2.28 -11.15
C ASP A 100 -3.69 -2.48 -12.37
N GLN A 101 -3.36 -3.74 -12.70
CA GLN A 101 -2.63 -4.08 -13.92
C GLN A 101 -3.46 -3.79 -15.18
N ILE A 102 -4.76 -4.06 -15.17
CA ILE A 102 -5.65 -3.76 -16.30
C ILE A 102 -5.79 -2.25 -16.50
N LYS A 103 -5.99 -1.49 -15.41
CA LYS A 103 -6.11 -0.02 -15.48
C LYS A 103 -4.83 0.63 -15.99
N SER A 104 -3.66 0.15 -15.57
CA SER A 104 -2.37 0.65 -16.07
C SER A 104 -2.13 0.27 -17.53
N ALA A 105 -2.59 -0.91 -17.98
CA ALA A 105 -2.52 -1.31 -19.38
C ALA A 105 -3.47 -0.53 -20.32
N GLN A 106 -4.58 0.02 -19.80
CA GLN A 106 -5.54 0.83 -20.56
C GLN A 106 -5.18 2.33 -20.65
N GLN A 107 -4.10 2.78 -20.02
CA GLN A 107 -3.60 4.16 -20.11
C GLN A 107 -2.68 4.42 -21.33
N VAL A 108 -2.88 3.69 -22.43
CA VAL A 108 -2.25 3.98 -23.73
C VAL A 108 -3.35 4.36 -24.72
N ASP A 109 -3.16 5.49 -25.40
CA ASP A 109 -4.04 6.13 -26.40
C ASP A 109 -5.25 6.93 -25.89
N THR A 110 -4.99 8.14 -25.40
CA THR A 110 -5.86 9.26 -25.77
C THR A 110 -5.03 10.25 -26.58
N PRO A 111 -5.25 10.40 -27.90
CA PRO A 111 -4.55 11.41 -28.67
C PRO A 111 -4.94 12.79 -28.15
N GLU A 112 -3.92 13.60 -27.85
CA GLU A 112 -4.02 15.00 -27.45
C GLU A 112 -5.00 15.74 -28.40
N PRO A 113 -6.00 16.49 -27.89
CA PRO A 113 -6.86 17.24 -28.78
C PRO A 113 -6.04 18.30 -29.50
N ALA A 114 -5.96 18.17 -30.83
CA ALA A 114 -5.25 19.09 -31.70
C ALA A 114 -5.67 20.54 -31.40
N ILE A 115 -4.73 21.32 -30.90
CA ILE A 115 -4.87 22.77 -30.72
C ILE A 115 -5.04 23.37 -32.12
N LYS A 116 -6.28 23.69 -32.51
CA LYS A 116 -6.56 24.49 -33.70
C LYS A 116 -6.04 25.90 -33.44
N GLY A 117 -4.89 26.22 -34.02
CA GLY A 117 -4.31 27.56 -34.02
C GLY A 117 -5.27 28.56 -34.64
N ASN A 118 -5.61 29.59 -33.87
CA ASN A 118 -6.37 30.73 -34.36
C ASN A 118 -5.43 31.61 -35.20
N SER A 119 -5.40 31.39 -36.50
CA SER A 119 -4.87 32.33 -37.48
C SER A 119 -5.87 33.48 -37.70
N ALA A 120 -5.64 34.63 -37.06
CA ALA A 120 -6.00 35.96 -37.57
C ALA A 120 -5.38 37.08 -36.70
N LEU A 121 -4.28 37.64 -37.16
CA LEU A 121 -3.84 39.03 -36.95
C LEU A 121 -3.82 39.67 -38.36
N PRO A 122 -3.73 41.00 -38.55
CA PRO A 122 -3.79 42.14 -37.62
C PRO A 122 -4.63 43.32 -38.15
N GLN A 123 -5.06 44.31 -37.34
CA GLN A 123 -5.20 45.71 -37.83
C GLN A 123 -4.86 46.76 -36.75
N SER A 124 -3.71 47.39 -36.97
CA SER A 124 -3.27 48.78 -36.69
C SER A 124 -3.80 49.56 -35.48
N LEU A 125 -2.87 49.98 -34.60
CA LEU A 125 -3.02 51.15 -33.74
C LEU A 125 -2.27 52.36 -34.35
N PRO A 126 -2.85 53.58 -34.37
CA PRO A 126 -2.21 54.78 -34.92
C PRO A 126 -1.16 55.37 -33.96
N PRO A 127 -0.27 56.27 -34.44
CA PRO A 127 0.97 56.60 -33.76
C PRO A 127 0.77 57.50 -32.53
N ALA A 128 1.64 57.29 -31.54
CA ALA A 128 1.69 58.02 -30.28
C ALA A 128 2.00 59.51 -30.49
N ARG A 129 1.34 60.36 -29.69
CA ARG A 129 1.79 61.71 -29.36
C ARG A 129 2.40 61.71 -27.97
#